data_AF-A0A932XNB3-F1
#
_entry.id   AF-A0A932XNB3-F1
#
_cell.length_a   1.000
_cell.length_b   1.000
_cell.length_c   1.000
_cell.angle_alpha   90.00
_cell.angle_beta   90.00
_cell.angle_gamma   90.00
#
_symmetry.space_group_name_H-M   'P 1'
#
loop_
_entity.id
_entity.type
_entity.pdbx_description
1 polymer ?
#
loop_
_entity_poly.entity_id
_entity_poly.type
_entity_poly.pdbx_seq_one_letter_code
_entity_poly.pdbx_strand_id
1 'polypeptide(L)'
;MRQKQTMASNDDQDQPPGWQDDYEALLADARQRGDLSQATGAAEKRRFPRINLISRPILVHEPTRYQILDMSAGGMSFYSESSFEIGRVVSISLEGLLTIEARVLGCEMVETDPDFLEVRYRVHCRFEDERYGMRFLVLALQAKGSPIGINPVSGAR
;
A
#
# COMPACT_ATOMS: atom_id res chain seq x y z
N MET A 1 0.54 49.13 17.12
CA MET A 1 1.41 48.03 17.62
C MET A 1 0.52 46.88 18.06
N ARG A 2 0.44 45.80 17.29
CA ARG A 2 -0.23 44.55 17.66
C ARG A 2 0.71 43.41 17.34
N GLN A 3 0.89 42.54 18.33
CA GLN A 3 1.91 41.50 18.41
C GLN A 3 1.73 40.42 17.35
N LYS A 4 2.87 39.94 16.82
CA LYS A 4 2.99 38.72 16.03
C LYS A 4 2.78 37.52 16.97
N GLN A 5 1.83 36.65 16.65
CA GLN A 5 1.82 35.28 17.14
C GLN A 5 2.13 34.37 15.96
N THR A 6 3.40 33.96 15.90
CA THR A 6 3.88 32.88 15.05
C THR A 6 3.45 31.58 15.71
N MET A 7 2.48 30.86 15.14
CA MET A 7 2.24 29.47 15.51
C MET A 7 3.32 28.61 14.87
N ALA A 8 4.28 28.17 15.69
CA ALA A 8 5.14 27.05 15.36
C ALA A 8 4.29 25.78 15.43
N SER A 9 4.18 25.05 14.31
CA SER A 9 3.58 23.72 14.28
C SER A 9 4.56 22.73 14.91
N ASN A 10 4.16 22.19 16.07
CA ASN A 10 4.80 21.08 16.78
C ASN A 10 4.52 19.75 16.04
N ASP A 11 5.30 19.43 15.00
CA ASP A 11 5.26 18.10 14.34
C ASP A 11 6.52 17.28 14.68
N ASP A 12 6.96 17.28 15.94
CA ASP A 12 8.25 16.68 16.33
C ASP A 12 8.18 15.80 17.59
N GLN A 13 7.05 15.11 17.82
CA GLN A 13 6.92 14.20 18.97
C GLN A 13 6.15 12.93 18.60
N ASP A 14 6.90 11.87 18.24
CA ASP A 14 6.59 10.47 18.57
C ASP A 14 7.73 9.52 18.11
N GLN A 15 8.96 9.76 18.58
CA GLN A 15 10.02 8.74 18.54
C GLN A 15 10.26 8.23 19.97
N PRO A 16 10.13 6.91 20.23
CA PRO A 16 10.56 6.34 21.50
C PRO A 16 12.07 6.57 21.68
N PRO A 17 12.54 6.99 22.88
CA PRO A 17 13.96 7.25 23.11
C PRO A 17 14.73 5.92 23.19
N GLY A 18 15.76 5.74 22.34
CA GLY A 18 16.73 4.64 22.45
C GLY A 18 17.15 3.97 21.14
N TRP A 19 16.38 4.12 20.05
CA TRP A 19 16.66 3.42 18.80
C TRP A 19 17.97 3.83 18.14
N GLN A 20 18.42 5.06 18.37
CA GLN A 20 19.70 5.54 17.86
C GLN A 20 20.87 4.83 18.56
N ASP A 21 20.81 4.68 19.88
CA ASP A 21 21.83 3.97 20.66
C ASP A 21 21.86 2.48 20.30
N ASP A 22 20.69 1.86 20.14
CA ASP A 22 20.56 0.46 19.70
C ASP A 22 21.13 0.26 18.29
N TYR A 23 20.85 1.20 17.38
CA TYR A 23 21.38 1.18 16.02
C TYR A 23 22.92 1.31 16.02
N GLU A 24 23.47 2.22 16.81
CA GLU A 24 24.92 2.41 16.94
C GLU A 24 25.61 1.19 17.55
N ALA A 25 25.00 0.57 18.57
CA ALA A 25 25.47 -0.66 19.17
C ALA A 25 25.48 -1.81 18.15
N LEU A 26 24.41 -1.96 17.37
CA LEU A 26 24.30 -2.96 16.32
C LEU A 26 25.35 -2.76 15.22
N LEU A 27 25.62 -1.51 14.81
CA LEU A 27 26.67 -1.20 13.85
C LEU A 27 28.07 -1.51 14.39
N ALA A 28 28.33 -1.26 15.67
CA ALA A 28 29.61 -1.58 16.30
C ALA A 28 29.86 -3.09 16.29
N ASP A 29 28.84 -3.87 16.68
CA ASP A 29 28.86 -5.33 16.69
C ASP A 29 29.01 -5.93 15.28
N ALA A 30 28.23 -5.46 14.30
CA ALA A 30 28.37 -5.88 12.90
C ALA A 30 29.74 -5.53 12.30
N ARG A 31 30.36 -4.41 12.72
CA ARG A 31 31.72 -4.05 12.31
C ARG A 31 32.75 -5.03 12.87
N GLN A 32 32.60 -5.45 14.13
CA GLN A 32 33.49 -6.43 14.75
C GLN A 32 33.39 -7.80 14.08
N ARG A 33 32.19 -8.20 13.65
CA ARG A 33 31.97 -9.46 12.91
C ARG A 33 32.37 -9.43 11.44
N GLY A 34 32.64 -8.24 10.88
CA GLY A 34 32.90 -8.09 9.44
C GLY A 34 31.65 -8.20 8.57
N ASP A 35 30.45 -8.06 9.17
CA ASP A 35 29.16 -8.14 8.47
C ASP A 35 28.84 -6.86 7.70
N LEU A 36 29.60 -5.78 7.89
CA LEU A 36 29.42 -4.53 7.16
C LEU A 36 30.04 -4.63 5.77
N SER A 37 29.23 -4.39 4.73
CA SER A 37 29.76 -4.26 3.37
C SER A 37 30.58 -2.97 3.26
N GLN A 38 31.86 -3.07 2.87
CA GLN A 38 32.67 -1.88 2.59
C GLN A 38 32.21 -1.22 1.29
N ALA A 39 32.02 0.10 1.33
CA ALA A 39 31.74 0.88 0.13
C ALA A 39 32.98 0.90 -0.77
N THR A 40 32.88 0.25 -1.94
CA THR A 40 33.95 0.20 -2.92
C THR A 40 33.75 1.31 -3.96
N GLY A 41 34.31 2.51 -3.70
CA GLY A 41 34.57 3.49 -4.76
C GLY A 41 34.27 4.95 -4.43
N ALA A 42 34.86 5.84 -5.24
CA ALA A 42 34.76 7.29 -5.14
C ALA A 42 33.36 7.86 -5.49
N ALA A 43 32.39 7.02 -5.86
CA ALA A 43 31.04 7.39 -6.26
C ALA A 43 29.96 6.94 -5.27
N GLU A 44 30.33 6.49 -4.07
CA GLU A 44 29.36 6.07 -3.05
C GLU A 44 28.52 7.25 -2.56
N LYS A 45 27.19 7.09 -2.59
CA LYS A 45 26.19 8.10 -2.16
C LYS A 45 25.46 7.72 -0.88
N ARG A 46 25.62 6.49 -0.39
CA ARG A 46 24.94 6.00 0.81
C ARG A 46 25.44 6.75 2.04
N ARG A 47 24.50 7.20 2.86
CA ARG A 47 24.77 7.82 4.18
C ARG A 47 24.84 6.80 5.31
N PHE A 48 24.35 5.57 5.09
CA PHE A 48 24.25 4.52 6.10
C PHE A 48 24.91 3.22 5.59
N PRO A 49 25.63 2.47 6.45
CA PRO A 49 26.31 1.24 6.05
C PRO A 49 25.30 0.10 5.78
N ARG A 50 25.68 -0.86 4.92
CA ARG A 50 24.92 -2.10 4.72
C ARG A 50 25.43 -3.18 5.66
N ILE A 51 24.50 -3.86 6.31
CA ILE A 51 24.77 -5.07 7.09
C ILE A 51 24.35 -6.26 6.23
N ASN A 52 25.25 -7.22 6.05
CA ASN A 52 24.94 -8.48 5.41
C ASN A 52 23.98 -9.26 6.31
N LEU A 53 22.72 -9.35 5.90
CA LEU A 53 21.68 -10.02 6.66
C LEU A 53 21.40 -11.38 6.01
N ILE A 54 21.60 -12.48 6.74
CA ILE A 54 21.02 -13.77 6.37
C ILE A 54 19.58 -13.75 6.89
N SER A 55 18.69 -13.11 6.16
CA SER A 55 17.31 -12.94 6.59
C SER A 55 16.47 -14.16 6.25
N ARG A 56 15.47 -14.41 7.12
CA ARG A 56 14.27 -15.13 6.69
C ARG A 56 13.59 -14.35 5.54
N PRO A 57 12.77 -15.00 4.70
CA PRO A 57 11.97 -14.29 3.72
C PRO A 57 11.19 -13.14 4.38
N ILE A 58 11.25 -11.95 3.78
CA ILE A 58 10.42 -10.82 4.17
C ILE A 58 9.15 -10.82 3.32
N LEU A 59 8.04 -10.39 3.90
CA LEU A 59 6.80 -10.16 3.17
C LEU A 59 6.70 -8.66 2.84
N VAL A 60 6.68 -8.33 1.55
CA VAL A 60 6.48 -6.95 1.10
C VAL A 60 5.01 -6.80 0.73
N HIS A 61 4.31 -5.91 1.43
CA HIS A 61 2.92 -5.57 1.13
C HIS A 61 2.88 -4.33 0.25
N GLU A 62 2.83 -4.51 -1.07
CA GLU A 62 2.58 -3.42 -2.01
C GLU A 62 1.10 -3.36 -2.39
N PRO A 63 0.53 -2.16 -2.63
CA PRO A 63 -0.84 -2.04 -3.12
C PRO A 63 -0.99 -2.70 -4.50
N THR A 64 -1.60 -3.89 -4.53
CA THR A 64 -1.93 -4.56 -5.80
C THR A 64 -3.14 -3.90 -6.43
N ARG A 65 -3.04 -3.54 -7.72
CA ARG A 65 -4.16 -3.00 -8.49
C ARG A 65 -4.90 -4.14 -9.19
N TYR A 66 -6.22 -4.16 -9.07
CA TYR A 66 -7.08 -5.15 -9.73
C TYR A 66 -8.03 -4.49 -10.73
N GLN A 67 -8.31 -5.19 -11.83
CA GLN A 67 -9.31 -4.76 -12.79
C GLN A 67 -10.71 -5.21 -12.33
N ILE A 68 -11.57 -4.23 -12.08
CA ILE A 68 -12.98 -4.47 -11.72
C ILE A 68 -13.75 -4.93 -12.96
N LEU A 69 -14.52 -6.01 -12.82
CA LEU A 69 -15.36 -6.56 -13.88
C LEU A 69 -16.78 -6.03 -13.77
N ASP A 70 -17.35 -6.13 -12.58
CA ASP A 70 -18.68 -5.64 -12.26
C ASP A 70 -18.73 -5.19 -10.80
N MET A 71 -19.65 -4.26 -10.51
CA MET A 71 -19.86 -3.72 -9.17
C MET A 71 -21.33 -3.35 -9.00
N SER A 72 -21.86 -3.66 -7.82
CA SER A 72 -23.20 -3.29 -7.35
C SER A 72 -23.10 -2.64 -5.97
N ALA A 73 -24.23 -2.23 -5.40
CA ALA A 73 -24.28 -1.72 -4.03
C ALA A 73 -23.91 -2.79 -2.97
N GLY A 74 -24.10 -4.07 -3.28
CA GLY A 74 -23.87 -5.18 -2.33
C GLY A 74 -22.53 -5.89 -2.49
N GLY A 75 -21.78 -5.64 -3.57
CA GLY A 75 -20.53 -6.35 -3.84
C GLY A 75 -19.92 -6.04 -5.19
N MET A 76 -18.86 -6.76 -5.54
CA MET A 76 -18.12 -6.61 -6.79
C MET A 76 -17.46 -7.91 -7.23
N SER A 77 -17.03 -7.94 -8.49
CA SER A 77 -16.09 -8.95 -8.97
C SER A 77 -14.90 -8.33 -9.71
N PHE A 78 -13.73 -8.96 -9.60
CA PHE A 78 -12.48 -8.51 -10.22
C PHE A 78 -11.59 -9.70 -10.60
N TYR A 79 -10.61 -9.46 -11.49
CA TYR A 79 -9.56 -10.44 -11.79
C TYR A 79 -8.35 -10.30 -10.87
N SER A 80 -7.78 -11.43 -10.47
CA SER A 80 -6.52 -11.53 -9.72
C SER A 80 -5.59 -12.57 -10.35
N GLU A 81 -4.29 -12.39 -10.21
CA GLU A 81 -3.26 -13.38 -10.57
C GLU A 81 -3.07 -14.46 -9.49
N SER A 82 -3.64 -14.24 -8.30
CA SER A 82 -3.56 -15.14 -7.16
C SER A 82 -4.96 -15.52 -6.65
N SER A 83 -5.08 -16.73 -6.13
CA SER A 83 -6.32 -17.21 -5.53
C SER A 83 -6.62 -16.50 -4.21
N PHE A 84 -7.91 -16.41 -3.89
CA PHE A 84 -8.42 -15.87 -2.64
C PHE A 84 -9.20 -16.96 -1.91
N GLU A 85 -9.00 -17.03 -0.59
CA GLU A 85 -9.75 -17.95 0.27
C GLU A 85 -11.20 -17.47 0.43
N ILE A 86 -12.16 -18.38 0.23
CA ILE A 86 -13.58 -18.10 0.42
C ILE A 86 -13.84 -17.83 1.91
N GLY A 87 -14.63 -16.80 2.21
CA GLY A 87 -14.93 -16.36 3.56
C GLY A 87 -13.93 -15.35 4.12
N ARG A 88 -12.76 -15.18 3.50
CA ARG A 88 -11.78 -14.14 3.88
C ARG A 88 -12.38 -12.75 3.71
N VAL A 89 -12.16 -11.89 4.71
CA VAL A 89 -12.46 -10.47 4.61
C VAL A 89 -11.22 -9.76 4.06
N VAL A 90 -11.43 -8.97 3.01
CA VAL A 90 -10.40 -8.17 2.34
C VAL A 90 -10.77 -6.70 2.42
N SER A 91 -9.74 -5.87 2.53
CA SER A 91 -9.88 -4.42 2.48
C SER A 91 -9.68 -3.97 1.04
N ILE A 92 -10.67 -3.28 0.47
CA ILE A 92 -10.67 -2.80 -0.90
C ILE A 92 -10.65 -1.28 -0.87
N SER A 93 -9.66 -0.68 -1.52
CA SER A 93 -9.53 0.77 -1.60
C SER A 93 -9.69 1.27 -3.02
N LEU A 94 -10.45 2.35 -3.19
CA LEU A 94 -10.53 3.10 -4.43
C LEU A 94 -9.51 4.25 -4.39
N GLU A 95 -8.28 3.98 -4.81
CA GLU A 95 -7.16 4.95 -4.89
C GLU A 95 -7.02 5.87 -3.66
N GLY A 96 -7.27 5.35 -2.46
CA GLY A 96 -7.17 6.11 -1.21
C GLY A 96 -8.34 7.06 -0.90
N LEU A 97 -9.35 7.15 -1.76
CA LEU A 97 -10.54 7.97 -1.53
C LEU A 97 -11.48 7.34 -0.51
N LEU A 98 -11.67 6.03 -0.63
CA LEU A 98 -12.53 5.26 0.27
C LEU A 98 -12.01 3.83 0.34
N THR A 99 -12.08 3.26 1.54
CA THR A 99 -11.76 1.86 1.81
C THR A 99 -12.99 1.17 2.40
N ILE A 100 -13.27 -0.04 1.93
CA ILE A 100 -14.39 -0.86 2.36
C ILE A 100 -13.93 -2.29 2.63
N GLU A 101 -14.56 -2.94 3.60
CA GLU A 101 -14.38 -4.37 3.85
C GLU A 101 -15.35 -5.20 3.00
N ALA A 102 -14.82 -6.23 2.35
CA ALA A 102 -15.60 -7.15 1.55
C ALA A 102 -15.20 -8.60 1.86
N ARG A 103 -16.19 -9.48 1.92
CA ARG A 103 -15.99 -10.92 2.09
C ARG A 103 -15.95 -11.62 0.75
N VAL A 104 -14.93 -12.43 0.55
CA VAL A 104 -14.81 -13.31 -0.62
C VAL A 104 -15.91 -14.37 -0.55
N LEU A 105 -16.75 -14.43 -1.57
CA LEU A 105 -17.80 -15.44 -1.73
C LEU A 105 -17.37 -16.59 -2.65
N GLY A 106 -16.52 -16.30 -3.63
CA GLY A 106 -16.05 -17.27 -4.62
C GLY A 106 -14.76 -16.80 -5.28
N CYS A 107 -13.95 -17.76 -5.69
CA CYS A 107 -12.70 -17.53 -6.41
C CYS A 107 -12.53 -18.65 -7.43
N GLU A 108 -12.85 -18.37 -8.69
CA GLU A 108 -12.83 -19.35 -9.77
C GLU A 108 -11.64 -19.08 -10.68
N MET A 109 -10.89 -20.13 -11.00
CA MET A 109 -9.85 -20.03 -12.02
C MET A 109 -10.50 -19.86 -13.38
N VAL A 110 -10.09 -18.83 -14.11
CA VAL A 110 -10.52 -18.54 -15.47
C VAL A 110 -9.29 -18.58 -16.37
N GLU A 111 -9.37 -19.38 -17.42
CA GLU A 111 -8.34 -19.46 -18.45
C GLU A 111 -8.58 -18.31 -19.43
N THR A 112 -7.58 -17.44 -19.59
CA THR A 112 -7.72 -16.24 -20.43
C THR A 112 -7.02 -16.35 -21.79
N ASP A 113 -6.30 -17.45 -22.06
CA ASP A 113 -5.59 -17.67 -23.32
C ASP A 113 -5.64 -19.15 -23.76
N PRO A 114 -5.98 -19.48 -25.02
CA PRO A 114 -5.89 -20.84 -25.58
C PRO A 114 -4.49 -21.48 -25.47
N ASP A 115 -3.43 -20.71 -25.28
CA ASP A 115 -2.07 -21.24 -25.07
C ASP A 115 -1.77 -21.58 -23.60
N PHE A 116 -2.73 -21.42 -22.66
CA PHE A 116 -2.61 -21.72 -21.23
C PHE A 116 -1.46 -20.97 -20.51
N LEU A 117 -1.03 -19.82 -21.04
CA LEU A 117 0.12 -19.08 -20.51
C LEU A 117 -0.24 -18.10 -19.38
N GLU A 118 -1.51 -17.68 -19.28
CA GLU A 118 -1.99 -16.78 -18.23
C GLU A 118 -3.17 -17.39 -17.47
N VAL A 119 -2.94 -17.69 -16.19
CA VAL A 119 -3.99 -18.08 -15.24
C VAL A 119 -4.48 -16.83 -14.53
N ARG A 120 -5.80 -16.57 -14.57
CA ARG A 120 -6.44 -15.55 -13.75
C ARG A 120 -7.50 -16.18 -12.87
N TYR A 121 -7.84 -15.48 -11.80
CA TYR A 121 -8.93 -15.84 -10.90
C TYR A 121 -9.99 -14.77 -10.97
N ARG A 122 -11.24 -15.17 -11.23
CA ARG A 122 -12.40 -14.30 -11.01
C ARG A 122 -12.80 -14.40 -9.54
N VAL A 123 -12.65 -13.29 -8.83
CA VAL A 123 -12.99 -13.19 -7.41
C VAL A 123 -14.32 -12.48 -7.27
N HIS A 124 -15.24 -13.09 -6.53
CA HIS A 124 -16.54 -12.52 -6.18
C HIS A 124 -16.54 -12.12 -4.72
N CYS A 125 -16.90 -10.87 -4.43
CA CYS A 125 -16.94 -10.32 -3.08
C CYS A 125 -18.30 -9.69 -2.76
N ARG A 126 -18.69 -9.78 -1.49
CA ARG A 126 -19.83 -9.06 -0.91
C ARG A 126 -19.33 -8.03 0.10
N PHE A 127 -19.83 -6.81 0.05
CA PHE A 127 -19.50 -5.80 1.05
C PHE A 127 -20.09 -6.15 2.42
N GLU A 128 -19.36 -5.87 3.49
CA GLU A 128 -19.85 -6.10 4.87
C GLU A 128 -20.94 -5.08 5.27
N ASP A 129 -20.89 -3.85 4.74
CA ASP A 129 -21.94 -2.84 4.90
C ASP A 129 -22.42 -2.31 3.54
N GLU A 130 -23.69 -2.58 3.22
CA GLU A 130 -24.34 -2.16 1.97
C GLU A 130 -24.41 -0.64 1.79
N ARG A 131 -24.53 0.14 2.88
CA ARG A 131 -24.53 1.61 2.80
C ARG A 131 -23.17 2.15 2.39
N TYR A 132 -22.10 1.53 2.87
CA TYR A 132 -20.75 1.82 2.40
C TYR A 132 -20.56 1.34 0.96
N GLY A 133 -21.11 0.18 0.61
CA GLY A 133 -21.10 -0.34 -0.76
C GLY A 133 -21.75 0.62 -1.77
N MET A 134 -22.91 1.19 -1.44
CA MET A 134 -23.55 2.24 -2.25
C MET A 134 -22.63 3.46 -2.44
N ARG A 135 -22.00 3.96 -1.38
CA ARG A 135 -21.07 5.10 -1.45
C ARG A 135 -19.85 4.76 -2.31
N PHE A 136 -19.31 3.56 -2.14
CA PHE A 136 -18.17 3.07 -2.91
C PHE A 136 -18.49 3.01 -4.41
N LEU A 137 -19.66 2.48 -4.79
CA LEU A 137 -20.12 2.45 -6.18
C LEU A 137 -20.26 3.84 -6.79
N VAL A 138 -20.86 4.79 -6.06
CA VAL A 138 -21.01 6.18 -6.53
C VAL A 138 -19.63 6.80 -6.81
N LEU A 139 -18.69 6.66 -5.88
CA LEU A 139 -17.33 7.20 -6.06
C LEU A 139 -16.59 6.52 -7.21
N ALA A 140 -16.71 5.20 -7.37
CA ALA A 140 -16.09 4.47 -8.46
C ALA A 140 -16.61 4.93 -9.83
N LEU A 141 -17.91 5.20 -9.95
CA LEU A 141 -18.51 5.71 -11.18
C LEU A 141 -18.11 7.17 -11.45
N GLN A 142 -18.02 8.01 -10.43
CA GLN A 142 -17.54 9.39 -10.56
C GLN A 142 -16.07 9.42 -11.00
N ALA A 143 -15.23 8.56 -10.45
CA ALA A 143 -13.83 8.42 -10.86
C ALA A 143 -13.69 7.97 -12.31
N LYS A 144 -14.53 7.02 -12.77
CA LYS A 144 -14.56 6.55 -14.17
C LYS A 144 -14.93 7.65 -15.18
N GLY A 145 -15.71 8.64 -14.74
CA GLY A 145 -16.14 9.78 -15.55
C GLY A 145 -15.20 10.99 -15.54
N SER A 146 -14.09 10.94 -14.80
CA SER A 146 -13.25 12.11 -14.57
C SER A 146 -11.77 11.84 -14.89
N PRO A 147 -11.17 12.52 -15.88
CA PRO A 147 -9.72 12.53 -16.06
C PRO A 147 -9.12 13.47 -15.00
N ILE A 148 -8.82 12.97 -13.80
CA ILE A 148 -8.14 13.75 -12.76
C ILE A 148 -6.75 13.12 -12.59
N GLY A 149 -5.64 13.69 -13.05
CA GLY A 149 -5.42 15.12 -13.30
C GLY A 149 -5.46 15.92 -12.00
N ILE A 150 -4.97 15.35 -10.90
CA ILE A 150 -4.85 16.08 -9.62
C ILE A 150 -3.70 17.06 -9.82
N ASN A 151 -4.03 18.33 -10.08
CA ASN A 151 -3.11 19.42 -9.78
C ASN A 151 -3.67 20.17 -8.55
N PRO A 152 -2.84 20.39 -7.52
CA PRO A 152 -3.27 20.97 -6.28
C PRO A 152 -3.65 22.44 -6.49
N VAL A 153 -4.62 22.85 -5.70
CA VAL A 153 -5.05 24.22 -5.49
C VAL A 153 -3.83 25.12 -5.26
N SER A 154 -3.49 25.94 -6.25
CA SER A 154 -2.90 27.26 -6.05
C SER A 154 -4.08 28.21 -6.29
N GLY A 155 -4.60 28.90 -5.29
CA GLY A 155 -3.85 29.86 -4.49
C GLY A 155 -4.44 31.22 -4.85
N ALA A 156 -5.13 31.83 -3.90
CA ALA A 156 -5.85 33.09 -4.02
C ALA A 156 -5.00 34.21 -4.67
N ARG A 157 -5.66 35.02 -5.50
CA ARG A 157 -5.72 36.49 -5.38
C ARG A 157 -6.80 37.05 -6.31
#